data_AF-A0A958DMI6-F1
#
_entry.id   AF-A0A958DMI6-F1
#
_cell.length_a   1.000
_cell.length_b   1.000
_cell.length_c   1.000
_cell.angle_alpha   90.00
_cell.angle_beta   90.00
_cell.angle_gamma   90.00
#
_symmetry.space_group_name_H-M   'P 1'
#
loop_
_entity.id
_entity.type
_entity.pdbx_description
1 polymer ?
#
loop_
_entity_poly.entity_id
_entity_poly.type
_entity_poly.pdbx_seq_one_letter_code
_entity_poly.pdbx_strand_id
1 'polypeptide(L)'
;MVKQKTEKPARQKSLRLWPGILIVIVQWLARYGLPAVMPDETGTAVLIGVAGGLAIIIWWVFFSRAPWLERLGAIALMVVAMIATSQVVHESIATGAQGMLLVITAIPVLSLALVVWAVLTRRMGFGARWAALAAIVLLVCGGLAAIRTGGVTGNFESDFAWRWSETPEERLLSQGAEEPLPTAPETAVADTLETDPATPIAETLPAPPADPATVKTPEKPSAVKAGDAVAAVPAAPATVKPAAEWPGFRGPKRDGIVRGTRI
;
A
#
# COMPACT_ATOMS: atom_id res chain seq x y z
N MET A 1 -6.15 -63.56 -32.00
CA MET A 1 -6.94 -62.90 -30.93
C MET A 1 -6.07 -61.83 -30.27
N VAL A 2 -6.26 -60.56 -30.65
CA VAL A 2 -5.54 -59.43 -30.05
C VAL A 2 -6.21 -59.10 -28.72
N LYS A 3 -5.50 -59.29 -27.59
CA LYS A 3 -5.96 -58.82 -26.28
C LYS A 3 -6.04 -57.30 -26.31
N GLN A 4 -7.24 -56.75 -26.47
CA GLN A 4 -7.47 -55.35 -26.17
C GLN A 4 -7.29 -55.15 -24.67
N LYS A 5 -6.15 -54.58 -24.29
CA LYS A 5 -5.91 -54.05 -22.95
C LYS A 5 -6.76 -52.79 -22.85
N THR A 6 -8.00 -52.93 -22.38
CA THR A 6 -8.81 -51.79 -21.96
C THR A 6 -8.05 -51.07 -20.85
N GLU A 7 -7.36 -49.99 -21.21
CA GLU A 7 -6.78 -49.06 -20.23
C GLU A 7 -7.93 -48.49 -19.40
N LYS A 8 -8.05 -48.99 -18.17
CA LYS A 8 -8.89 -48.38 -17.15
C LYS A 8 -8.45 -46.90 -17.05
N PRO A 9 -9.33 -45.91 -17.24
CA PRO A 9 -8.93 -44.53 -17.00
C PRO A 9 -8.46 -44.45 -15.56
N ALA A 10 -7.19 -44.08 -15.37
CA ALA A 10 -6.55 -44.04 -14.07
C ALA A 10 -7.43 -43.23 -13.12
N ARG A 11 -8.01 -43.91 -12.13
CA ARG A 11 -8.92 -43.35 -11.14
C ARG A 11 -8.22 -42.16 -10.47
N GLN A 12 -8.60 -40.94 -10.83
CA GLN A 12 -8.00 -39.73 -10.29
C GLN A 12 -8.08 -39.77 -8.76
N LYS A 13 -6.92 -39.69 -8.10
CA LYS A 13 -6.83 -39.61 -6.64
C LYS A 13 -7.57 -38.37 -6.17
N SER A 14 -8.56 -38.57 -5.29
CA SER A 14 -9.36 -37.49 -4.72
C SER A 14 -8.47 -36.49 -3.95
N LEU A 15 -8.59 -35.20 -4.31
CA LEU A 15 -7.87 -34.11 -3.64
C LEU A 15 -8.36 -33.92 -2.19
N ARG A 16 -7.43 -33.64 -1.27
CA ARG A 16 -7.77 -33.29 0.12
C ARG A 16 -8.05 -31.80 0.25
N LEU A 17 -9.28 -31.38 -0.04
CA LEU A 17 -9.66 -29.96 -0.12
C LEU A 17 -9.87 -29.28 1.24
N TRP A 18 -10.31 -30.02 2.26
CA TRP A 18 -10.69 -29.42 3.55
C TRP A 18 -9.59 -28.58 4.24
N PRO A 19 -8.31 -29.01 4.29
CA PRO A 19 -7.27 -28.18 4.89
C PRO A 19 -7.04 -26.88 4.14
N GLY A 20 -7.08 -26.90 2.81
CA GLY A 20 -6.93 -25.68 2.00
C GLY A 20 -8.10 -24.70 2.21
N ILE A 21 -9.33 -25.22 2.32
CA ILE A 21 -10.51 -24.41 2.64
C ILE A 21 -10.38 -23.77 4.02
N LEU A 22 -9.93 -24.52 5.02
CA LEU A 22 -9.76 -23.99 6.38
C LEU A 22 -8.68 -22.90 6.43
N ILE A 23 -7.53 -23.13 5.79
CA ILE A 23 -6.43 -22.15 5.75
C ILE A 23 -6.90 -20.85 5.08
N VAL A 24 -7.60 -20.93 3.94
CA VAL A 24 -8.03 -19.71 3.23
C VAL A 24 -9.10 -18.93 3.98
N ILE A 25 -10.01 -19.63 4.67
CA ILE A 25 -11.01 -18.98 5.52
C ILE A 25 -10.32 -18.22 6.66
N VAL A 26 -9.40 -18.88 7.37
CA VAL A 26 -8.65 -18.25 8.47
C VAL A 26 -7.82 -17.08 7.96
N GLN A 27 -7.13 -17.24 6.82
CA GLN A 27 -6.35 -16.20 6.18
C GLN A 27 -7.22 -14.96 5.86
N TRP A 28 -8.38 -15.13 5.25
CA TRP A 28 -9.26 -14.01 4.89
C TRP A 28 -9.93 -13.37 6.10
N LEU A 29 -10.37 -14.17 7.07
CA LEU A 29 -10.92 -13.66 8.33
C LEU A 29 -9.88 -12.86 9.11
N ALA A 30 -8.64 -13.33 9.19
CA ALA A 30 -7.59 -12.59 9.87
C ALA A 30 -7.13 -11.37 9.04
N ARG A 31 -7.05 -11.48 7.71
CA ARG A 31 -6.61 -10.40 6.82
C ARG A 31 -7.58 -9.21 6.82
N TYR A 32 -8.89 -9.47 6.84
CA TYR A 32 -9.93 -8.44 6.69
C TYR A 32 -10.78 -8.24 7.93
N GLY A 33 -10.96 -9.27 8.76
CA GLY A 33 -11.69 -9.17 10.03
C GLY A 33 -10.87 -8.52 11.14
N LEU A 34 -9.54 -8.70 11.17
CA LEU A 34 -8.71 -8.04 12.18
C LEU A 34 -8.70 -6.50 12.01
N PRO A 35 -8.45 -5.94 10.81
CA PRO A 35 -8.51 -4.47 10.62
C PRO A 35 -9.90 -3.88 10.84
N ALA A 36 -10.96 -4.65 10.66
CA ALA A 36 -12.34 -4.19 10.87
C ALA A 36 -12.67 -3.92 12.35
N VAL A 37 -11.97 -4.59 13.27
CA VAL A 37 -12.15 -4.41 14.72
C VAL A 37 -11.00 -3.61 15.34
N MET A 38 -9.79 -3.77 14.80
CA MET A 38 -8.55 -3.13 15.26
C MET A 38 -7.80 -2.53 14.06
N PRO A 39 -8.13 -1.29 13.62
CA PRO A 39 -7.51 -0.66 12.46
C PRO A 39 -5.99 -0.50 12.56
N ASP A 40 -5.47 -0.36 13.78
CA ASP A 40 -4.04 -0.21 14.05
C ASP A 40 -3.23 -1.46 13.71
N GLU A 41 -3.87 -2.63 13.57
CA GLU A 41 -3.22 -3.92 13.29
C GLU A 41 -3.15 -4.26 11.79
N THR A 42 -3.33 -3.27 10.91
CA THR A 42 -3.36 -3.48 9.45
C THR A 42 -2.06 -4.09 8.94
N GLY A 43 -0.90 -3.65 9.42
CA GLY A 43 0.40 -4.25 9.09
C GLY A 43 0.49 -5.74 9.48
N THR A 44 0.03 -6.10 10.69
CA THR A 44 -0.04 -7.49 11.16
C THR A 44 -0.95 -8.33 10.26
N ALA A 45 -2.11 -7.79 9.89
CA ALA A 45 -3.07 -8.45 9.01
C ALA A 45 -2.47 -8.72 7.62
N VAL A 46 -1.65 -7.81 7.08
CA VAL A 46 -0.92 -8.00 5.80
C VAL A 46 0.00 -9.22 5.89
N LEU A 47 0.80 -9.29 6.95
CA LEU A 47 1.74 -10.39 7.17
C LEU A 47 1.01 -11.73 7.29
N ILE A 48 -0.14 -11.77 7.97
CA ILE A 48 -1.00 -12.96 8.03
C ILE A 48 -1.51 -13.35 6.64
N GLY A 49 -1.87 -12.38 5.80
CA GLY A 49 -2.22 -12.61 4.40
C GLY A 49 -1.13 -13.33 3.62
N VAL A 50 0.12 -12.87 3.74
CA VAL A 50 1.28 -13.48 3.07
C VAL A 50 1.60 -14.86 3.65
N ALA A 51 1.63 -14.99 4.97
CA ALA A 51 1.88 -16.25 5.66
C ALA A 51 0.82 -17.32 5.32
N GLY A 52 -0.45 -16.92 5.24
CA GLY A 52 -1.55 -17.79 4.82
C GLY A 52 -1.39 -18.27 3.37
N GLY A 53 -0.93 -17.39 2.46
CA GLY A 53 -0.62 -17.77 1.09
C GLY A 53 0.51 -18.80 1.01
N LEU A 54 1.57 -18.64 1.81
CA LEU A 54 2.63 -19.64 1.95
C LEU A 54 2.09 -20.97 2.49
N ALA A 55 1.23 -20.93 3.52
CA ALA A 55 0.58 -22.13 4.05
C ALA A 55 -0.28 -22.85 2.99
N ILE A 56 -0.98 -22.10 2.12
CA ILE A 56 -1.71 -22.66 0.98
C ILE A 56 -0.75 -23.30 -0.02
N ILE A 57 0.39 -22.68 -0.34
CA ILE A 57 1.39 -23.28 -1.25
C ILE A 57 1.95 -24.58 -0.64
N ILE A 58 2.29 -24.58 0.65
CA ILE A 58 2.78 -25.78 1.35
C ILE A 58 1.71 -26.88 1.32
N TRP A 59 0.46 -26.56 1.66
CA TRP A 59 -0.65 -27.51 1.54
C TRP A 59 -0.81 -28.02 0.11
N TRP A 60 -0.73 -27.14 -0.88
CA TRP A 60 -0.90 -27.47 -2.28
C TRP A 60 0.19 -28.44 -2.78
N VAL A 61 1.45 -28.16 -2.46
CA VAL A 61 2.61 -28.94 -2.92
C VAL A 61 2.71 -30.28 -2.19
N PHE A 62 2.38 -30.35 -0.90
CA PHE A 62 2.64 -31.56 -0.11
C PHE A 62 1.36 -32.37 0.18
N PHE A 63 0.28 -31.70 0.57
CA PHE A 63 -0.89 -32.34 1.21
C PHE A 63 -2.15 -32.42 0.33
N SER A 64 -2.21 -31.71 -0.81
CA SER A 64 -3.37 -31.66 -1.71
C SER A 64 -3.74 -33.00 -2.34
N ARG A 65 -2.79 -33.93 -2.46
CA ARG A 65 -2.89 -35.19 -3.22
C ARG A 65 -3.13 -35.04 -4.73
N ALA A 66 -2.97 -33.84 -5.29
CA ALA A 66 -3.02 -33.62 -6.74
C ALA A 66 -1.88 -34.37 -7.46
N PRO A 67 -2.02 -34.72 -8.76
CA PRO A 67 -0.91 -35.23 -9.56
C PRO A 67 0.21 -34.19 -9.66
N TRP A 68 1.46 -34.65 -9.73
CA TRP A 68 2.63 -33.76 -9.60
C TRP A 68 2.69 -32.67 -10.68
N LEU A 69 2.30 -33.00 -11.92
CA LEU A 69 2.19 -32.03 -13.01
C LEU A 69 1.20 -30.90 -12.70
N GLU A 70 0.08 -31.19 -12.04
CA GLU A 70 -0.87 -30.14 -11.63
C GLU A 70 -0.32 -29.29 -10.48
N ARG A 71 0.48 -29.87 -9.58
CA ARG A 71 1.04 -29.13 -8.44
C ARG A 71 2.00 -28.05 -8.91
N LEU A 72 3.06 -28.48 -9.61
CA LEU A 72 4.08 -27.57 -10.12
C LEU A 72 3.54 -26.71 -11.25
N GLY A 73 2.69 -27.29 -12.08
CA GLY A 73 2.03 -26.60 -13.16
C GLY A 73 1.19 -25.41 -12.71
N ALA A 74 0.39 -25.57 -11.64
CA ALA A 74 -0.38 -24.46 -11.10
C ALA A 74 0.52 -23.35 -10.52
N ILE A 75 1.58 -23.71 -9.79
CA ILE A 75 2.53 -22.74 -9.25
C ILE A 75 3.25 -22.01 -10.37
N ALA A 76 3.76 -22.73 -11.37
CA ALA A 76 4.43 -22.15 -12.53
C ALA A 76 3.49 -21.20 -13.28
N LEU A 77 2.22 -21.59 -13.49
CA LEU A 77 1.22 -20.73 -14.11
C LEU A 77 0.99 -19.46 -13.29
N MET A 78 0.85 -19.55 -11.97
CA MET A 78 0.69 -18.39 -11.10
C MET A 78 1.92 -17.47 -11.14
N VAL A 79 3.13 -18.02 -11.16
CA VAL A 79 4.38 -17.25 -11.26
C VAL A 79 4.47 -16.53 -12.61
N VAL A 80 4.22 -17.24 -13.72
CA VAL A 80 4.20 -16.64 -15.06
C VAL A 80 3.13 -15.56 -15.16
N ALA A 81 1.95 -15.79 -14.60
CA ALA A 81 0.88 -14.80 -14.55
C ALA A 81 1.29 -13.57 -13.73
N MET A 82 2.00 -13.73 -12.62
CA MET A 82 2.52 -12.61 -11.83
C MET A 82 3.53 -11.77 -12.60
N ILE A 83 4.46 -12.42 -13.31
CA ILE A 83 5.43 -11.74 -14.18
C ILE A 83 4.71 -11.01 -15.33
N ALA A 84 3.69 -11.63 -15.94
CA ALA A 84 2.90 -10.97 -16.97
C ALA A 84 2.11 -9.77 -16.39
N THR A 85 1.58 -9.92 -15.19
CA THR A 85 0.76 -8.88 -14.53
C THR A 85 1.60 -7.68 -14.13
N SER A 86 2.86 -7.88 -13.70
CA SER A 86 3.76 -6.75 -13.38
C SER A 86 4.02 -5.82 -14.57
N GLN A 87 3.88 -6.30 -15.81
CA GLN A 87 4.09 -5.50 -17.02
C GLN A 87 2.87 -4.65 -17.41
N VAL A 88 1.67 -4.97 -16.90
CA VAL A 88 0.40 -4.35 -17.32
C VAL A 88 -0.19 -3.45 -16.24
N VAL A 89 0.12 -3.75 -14.97
CA VAL A 89 -0.36 -3.03 -13.80
C VAL A 89 0.10 -1.58 -13.79
N HIS A 90 -0.69 -0.71 -13.17
CA HIS A 90 -0.38 0.71 -13.04
C HIS A 90 0.91 0.96 -12.23
N GLU A 91 1.68 2.00 -12.61
CA GLU A 91 2.97 2.35 -12.02
C GLU A 91 2.93 2.46 -10.48
N SER A 92 1.82 2.99 -9.95
CA SER A 92 1.60 3.13 -8.50
C SER A 92 1.63 1.79 -7.74
N ILE A 93 1.18 0.70 -8.37
CA ILE A 93 1.21 -0.63 -7.76
C ILE A 93 2.54 -1.32 -8.07
N ALA A 94 3.09 -1.12 -9.27
CA ALA A 94 4.38 -1.68 -9.68
C ALA A 94 5.54 -1.18 -8.81
N THR A 95 5.52 0.09 -8.41
CA THR A 95 6.56 0.73 -7.56
C THR A 95 6.17 0.80 -6.08
N GLY A 96 4.89 0.60 -5.75
CA GLY A 96 4.36 0.67 -4.40
C GLY A 96 5.04 -0.30 -3.43
N ALA A 97 5.23 0.15 -2.18
CA ALA A 97 5.90 -0.61 -1.12
C ALA A 97 7.24 -1.23 -1.56
N GLN A 98 8.12 -0.42 -2.16
CA GLN A 98 9.42 -0.85 -2.70
C GLN A 98 9.28 -1.96 -3.77
N GLY A 99 8.24 -1.87 -4.59
CA GLY A 99 7.90 -2.85 -5.62
C GLY A 99 7.26 -4.15 -5.10
N MET A 100 6.98 -4.26 -3.80
CA MET A 100 6.36 -5.45 -3.21
C MET A 100 4.84 -5.39 -3.15
N LEU A 101 4.22 -4.24 -3.43
CA LEU A 101 2.78 -4.07 -3.26
C LEU A 101 1.96 -5.02 -4.13
N LEU A 102 2.39 -5.27 -5.37
CA LEU A 102 1.77 -6.27 -6.25
C LEU A 102 1.76 -7.65 -5.61
N VAL A 103 2.91 -8.09 -5.07
CA VAL A 103 3.08 -9.43 -4.48
C VAL A 103 2.23 -9.57 -3.21
N ILE A 104 2.29 -8.55 -2.33
CA ILE A 104 1.51 -8.50 -1.09
C ILE A 104 0.01 -8.57 -1.36
N THR A 105 -0.45 -7.85 -2.40
CA THR A 105 -1.88 -7.80 -2.76
C THR A 105 -2.32 -9.07 -3.50
N ALA A 106 -1.47 -9.62 -4.37
CA ALA A 106 -1.82 -10.77 -5.20
C ALA A 106 -1.83 -12.09 -4.43
N ILE A 107 -0.89 -12.31 -3.48
CA ILE A 107 -0.75 -13.60 -2.78
C ILE A 107 -2.08 -14.06 -2.13
N PRO A 108 -2.80 -13.24 -1.33
CA PRO A 108 -4.05 -13.67 -0.72
C PRO A 108 -5.15 -13.98 -1.74
N VAL A 109 -5.26 -13.17 -2.79
CA VAL A 109 -6.30 -13.33 -3.82
C VAL A 109 -6.02 -14.57 -4.69
N LEU A 110 -4.76 -14.77 -5.09
CA LEU A 110 -4.34 -15.94 -5.85
C LEU A 110 -4.44 -17.23 -5.03
N SER A 111 -4.19 -17.18 -3.72
CA SER A 111 -4.40 -18.32 -2.83
C SER A 111 -5.87 -18.73 -2.74
N LEU A 112 -6.79 -17.74 -2.68
CA LEU A 112 -8.23 -17.99 -2.76
C LEU A 112 -8.62 -18.55 -4.11
N ALA A 113 -8.15 -17.96 -5.21
CA ALA A 113 -8.43 -18.44 -6.55
C ALA A 113 -8.00 -19.91 -6.73
N LEU A 114 -6.83 -20.29 -6.23
CA LEU A 114 -6.36 -21.68 -6.26
C LEU A 114 -7.31 -22.63 -5.52
N VAL A 115 -7.76 -22.26 -4.31
CA VAL A 115 -8.69 -23.09 -3.53
C VAL A 115 -10.06 -23.18 -4.21
N VAL A 116 -10.61 -22.05 -4.66
CA VAL A 116 -11.91 -21.96 -5.37
C VAL A 116 -11.87 -22.82 -6.63
N TRP A 117 -10.83 -22.69 -7.44
CA TRP A 117 -10.63 -23.53 -8.62
C TRP A 117 -10.54 -25.01 -8.25
N ALA A 118 -9.78 -25.38 -7.22
CA ALA A 118 -9.63 -26.77 -6.80
C ALA A 118 -10.96 -27.39 -6.36
N VAL A 119 -11.86 -26.60 -5.76
CA VAL A 119 -13.21 -27.00 -5.38
C VAL A 119 -14.11 -27.14 -6.62
N LEU A 120 -14.13 -26.15 -7.51
CA LEU A 120 -15.00 -26.11 -8.69
C LEU A 120 -14.67 -27.22 -9.70
N THR A 121 -13.38 -27.50 -9.90
CA THR A 121 -12.91 -28.43 -10.93
C THR A 121 -12.77 -29.87 -10.46
N ARG A 122 -13.22 -30.19 -9.23
CA ARG A 122 -13.06 -31.53 -8.60
C ARG A 122 -13.68 -32.69 -9.39
N ARG A 123 -14.62 -32.42 -10.29
CA ARG A 123 -15.32 -33.42 -11.13
C ARG A 123 -14.99 -33.29 -12.62
N MET A 124 -14.08 -32.38 -12.99
CA MET A 124 -13.78 -32.08 -14.38
C MET A 124 -12.62 -32.93 -14.89
N GLY A 125 -12.60 -33.19 -16.20
CA GLY A 125 -11.45 -33.78 -16.87
C GLY A 125 -10.22 -32.86 -16.84
N PHE A 126 -9.04 -33.42 -17.11
CA PHE A 126 -7.75 -32.72 -17.02
C PHE A 126 -7.73 -31.41 -17.84
N GLY A 127 -8.13 -31.44 -19.11
CA GLY A 127 -8.10 -30.23 -19.97
C GLY A 127 -9.00 -29.10 -19.47
N ALA A 128 -10.25 -29.43 -19.10
CA ALA A 128 -11.20 -28.45 -18.56
C ALA A 128 -10.72 -27.85 -17.22
N ARG A 129 -10.08 -28.68 -16.39
CA ARG A 129 -9.49 -28.25 -15.13
C ARG A 129 -8.34 -27.25 -15.36
N TRP A 130 -7.47 -27.48 -16.33
CA TRP A 130 -6.42 -26.52 -16.69
C TRP A 130 -6.96 -25.22 -17.30
N ALA A 131 -7.95 -25.31 -18.18
CA ALA A 131 -8.62 -24.14 -18.75
C ALA A 131 -9.27 -23.28 -17.65
N ALA A 132 -9.95 -23.91 -16.69
CA ALA A 132 -10.53 -23.21 -15.55
C ALA A 132 -9.48 -22.57 -14.63
N LEU A 133 -8.29 -23.18 -14.49
CA LEU A 133 -7.20 -22.59 -13.71
C LEU A 133 -6.68 -21.33 -14.39
N ALA A 134 -6.39 -21.42 -15.69
CA ALA A 134 -5.96 -20.28 -16.48
C ALA A 134 -7.02 -19.17 -16.42
N ALA A 135 -8.30 -19.52 -16.58
CA ALA A 135 -9.40 -18.55 -16.52
C ALA A 135 -9.49 -17.82 -15.17
N ILE A 136 -9.43 -18.52 -14.03
CA ILE A 136 -9.52 -17.85 -12.72
C ILE A 136 -8.29 -16.99 -12.43
N VAL A 137 -7.10 -17.44 -12.84
CA VAL A 137 -5.86 -16.67 -12.67
C VAL A 137 -5.90 -15.42 -13.55
N LEU A 138 -6.31 -15.54 -14.80
CA LEU A 138 -6.50 -14.39 -15.70
C LEU A 138 -7.53 -13.40 -15.17
N LEU A 139 -8.61 -13.89 -14.54
CA LEU A 139 -9.61 -13.03 -13.90
C LEU A 139 -9.00 -12.22 -12.76
N VAL A 140 -8.22 -12.87 -11.87
CA VAL A 140 -7.52 -12.18 -10.78
C VAL A 140 -6.51 -11.18 -11.33
N CYS A 141 -5.69 -11.58 -12.29
CA CYS A 141 -4.69 -10.72 -12.92
C CYS A 141 -5.34 -9.53 -13.64
N GLY A 142 -6.45 -9.74 -14.35
CA GLY A 142 -7.21 -8.67 -15.00
C GLY A 142 -7.80 -7.69 -14.00
N GLY A 143 -8.35 -8.18 -12.88
CA GLY A 143 -8.82 -7.33 -11.78
C GLY A 143 -7.69 -6.48 -11.18
N LEU A 144 -6.53 -7.09 -10.92
CA LEU A 144 -5.35 -6.37 -10.40
C LEU A 144 -4.77 -5.36 -11.41
N ALA A 145 -4.79 -5.67 -12.71
CA ALA A 145 -4.32 -4.77 -13.76
C ALA A 145 -5.20 -3.53 -13.92
N ALA A 146 -6.46 -3.62 -13.51
CA ALA A 146 -7.44 -2.56 -13.72
C ALA A 146 -7.62 -1.64 -12.51
N ILE A 147 -7.02 -1.97 -11.36
CA ILE A 147 -6.92 -1.09 -10.19
C ILE A 147 -5.63 -0.26 -10.23
N ARG A 148 -5.66 0.88 -9.55
CA ARG A 148 -4.51 1.71 -9.17
C ARG A 148 -4.54 1.92 -7.66
N THR A 149 -3.43 2.39 -7.09
CA THR A 149 -3.40 2.81 -5.68
C THR A 149 -3.14 4.30 -5.58
N GLY A 150 -3.84 4.97 -4.65
CA GLY A 150 -3.59 6.38 -4.29
C GLY A 150 -2.38 6.57 -3.37
N GLY A 151 -1.88 5.47 -2.79
CA GLY A 151 -0.78 5.47 -1.84
C GLY A 151 -0.93 4.35 -0.82
N VAL A 152 0.16 4.09 -0.09
CA VAL A 152 0.19 3.12 1.01
C VAL A 152 0.63 3.87 2.27
N THR A 153 -0.15 3.77 3.35
CA THR A 153 0.17 4.40 4.62
C THR A 153 1.26 3.63 5.37
N GLY A 154 1.83 4.23 6.42
CA GLY A 154 2.80 3.55 7.28
C GLY A 154 2.27 2.28 7.94
N ASN A 155 0.95 2.10 8.01
CA ASN A 155 0.31 0.89 8.52
C ASN A 155 -0.10 -0.11 7.42
N PHE A 156 0.43 0.05 6.21
CA PHE A 156 0.12 -0.78 5.03
C PHE A 156 -1.37 -0.77 4.63
N GLU A 157 -2.09 0.29 4.98
CA GLU A 157 -3.40 0.56 4.42
C GLU A 157 -3.21 1.12 3.02
N SER A 158 -3.87 0.50 2.04
CA SER A 158 -3.75 0.85 0.64
C SER A 158 -5.07 1.42 0.16
N ASP A 159 -5.04 2.65 -0.33
CA ASP A 159 -6.18 3.21 -1.04
C ASP A 159 -6.21 2.66 -2.47
N PHE A 160 -7.27 1.94 -2.83
CA PHE A 160 -7.44 1.34 -4.15
C PHE A 160 -8.55 2.05 -4.91
N ALA A 161 -8.25 2.46 -6.13
CA ALA A 161 -9.18 3.10 -7.04
C ALA A 161 -9.17 2.42 -8.40
N TRP A 162 -10.21 2.61 -9.22
CA TRP A 162 -10.16 2.17 -10.60
C TRP A 162 -9.11 2.97 -11.37
N ARG A 163 -8.41 2.32 -12.30
CA ARG A 163 -7.37 2.99 -13.11
C ARG A 163 -7.91 4.20 -13.88
N TRP A 164 -9.19 4.21 -14.20
CA TRP A 164 -9.86 5.28 -14.95
C TRP A 164 -10.75 6.18 -14.09
N SER A 165 -10.73 6.06 -12.76
CA SER A 165 -11.42 7.02 -11.89
C SER A 165 -10.58 8.28 -11.73
N GLU A 166 -11.24 9.44 -11.64
CA GLU A 166 -10.60 10.73 -11.36
C GLU A 166 -9.69 10.63 -10.12
N THR A 167 -8.54 11.29 -10.18
CA THR A 167 -7.65 11.37 -9.02
C THR A 167 -8.22 12.33 -7.96
N PRO A 168 -7.84 12.18 -6.67
CA PRO A 168 -8.26 13.12 -5.63
C PRO A 168 -7.93 14.57 -5.99
N GLU A 169 -6.80 14.83 -6.65
CA GLU A 169 -6.38 16.16 -7.10
C GLU A 169 -7.29 16.69 -8.20
N GLU A 170 -7.64 15.86 -9.19
CA GLU A 170 -8.59 16.23 -10.26
C GLU A 170 -9.97 16.55 -9.68
N ARG A 171 -10.42 15.78 -8.69
CA ARG A 171 -11.69 16.03 -7.97
C ARG A 171 -11.67 17.34 -7.19
N LEU A 172 -10.52 17.70 -6.59
CA LEU A 172 -10.37 18.98 -5.91
C LEU A 172 -10.36 20.16 -6.90
N LEU A 173 -9.70 19.99 -8.04
CA LEU A 173 -9.63 21.02 -9.09
C LEU A 173 -10.98 21.24 -9.77
N SER A 174 -11.76 20.19 -10.01
CA SER A 174 -13.12 20.31 -10.55
C SER A 174 -14.05 21.00 -9.57
N GLN A 175 -13.95 20.69 -8.26
CA GLN A 175 -14.71 21.38 -7.21
C GLN A 175 -14.34 22.87 -7.09
N GLY A 176 -13.05 23.20 -7.13
CA GLY A 176 -12.59 24.59 -7.06
C GLY A 176 -12.95 25.45 -8.29
N ALA A 177 -13.18 24.82 -9.44
CA ALA A 177 -13.67 25.52 -10.64
C ALA A 177 -15.18 25.81 -10.60
N GLU A 178 -15.93 25.07 -9.78
CA GLU A 178 -17.39 25.15 -9.70
C GLU A 178 -17.88 25.97 -8.50
N GLU A 179 -17.01 26.31 -7.54
CA GLU A 179 -17.31 27.26 -6.46
C GLU A 179 -17.44 28.69 -7.04
N PRO A 180 -18.66 29.25 -7.14
CA PRO A 180 -18.83 30.63 -7.57
C PRO A 180 -18.21 31.50 -6.50
N LEU A 181 -17.20 32.30 -6.88
CA LEU A 181 -16.62 33.32 -6.01
C LEU A 181 -17.73 34.00 -5.19
N PRO A 182 -17.71 33.92 -3.85
CA PRO A 182 -18.64 34.69 -3.04
C PRO A 182 -18.50 36.15 -3.48
N THR A 183 -19.60 36.73 -3.95
CA THR A 183 -19.68 38.18 -4.13
C THR A 183 -19.38 38.76 -2.75
N ALA A 184 -18.22 39.38 -2.61
CA ALA A 184 -17.80 40.01 -1.37
C ALA A 184 -18.90 40.99 -0.95
N PRO A 185 -19.45 40.92 0.28
CA PRO A 185 -20.22 42.02 0.81
C PRO A 185 -19.26 43.19 1.06
N GLU A 186 -19.17 44.07 0.07
CA GLU A 186 -18.65 45.41 0.18
C GLU A 186 -19.59 46.22 1.09
N THR A 187 -19.44 46.10 2.42
CA THR A 187 -19.77 47.13 3.45
C THR A 187 -19.77 46.50 4.85
N ALA A 188 -18.67 46.65 5.59
CA ALA A 188 -18.66 46.73 7.07
C ALA A 188 -17.23 47.02 7.58
N VAL A 189 -16.64 48.14 7.13
CA VAL A 189 -15.45 48.71 7.79
C VAL A 189 -15.66 50.22 7.93
N ALA A 190 -16.71 50.61 8.64
CA ALA A 190 -16.90 51.96 9.14
C ALA A 190 -17.70 51.85 10.44
N ASP A 191 -17.21 52.51 11.48
CA ASP A 191 -17.54 52.36 12.91
C ASP A 191 -16.99 51.07 13.52
N THR A 192 -16.04 51.09 14.46
CA THR A 192 -16.03 51.92 15.67
C THR A 192 -14.58 52.13 16.14
N LEU A 193 -14.10 53.38 16.15
CA LEU A 193 -12.95 53.81 16.95
C LEU A 193 -13.50 54.74 18.03
N GLU A 194 -13.70 54.24 19.25
CA GLU A 194 -13.84 55.11 20.41
C GLU A 194 -13.36 54.42 21.70
N THR A 195 -12.83 55.26 22.58
CA THR A 195 -11.73 55.01 23.52
C THR A 195 -12.19 54.53 24.91
N ASP A 196 -11.31 53.73 25.54
CA ASP A 196 -11.16 53.27 26.95
C ASP A 196 -11.59 54.28 28.06
N PRO A 197 -11.91 53.91 29.34
CA PRO A 197 -10.96 53.30 30.31
C PRO A 197 -11.48 52.23 31.33
N ALA A 198 -10.67 51.18 31.51
CA ALA A 198 -10.06 50.66 32.77
C ALA A 198 -10.94 50.36 34.05
N THR A 199 -11.19 49.08 34.43
CA THR A 199 -10.58 48.25 35.54
C THR A 199 -11.57 47.94 36.72
N PRO A 200 -11.41 46.90 37.60
CA PRO A 200 -10.92 45.49 37.55
C PRO A 200 -12.11 44.48 37.80
N ILE A 201 -12.00 43.13 37.91
CA ILE A 201 -11.60 42.29 39.07
C ILE A 201 -11.38 40.81 38.63
N ALA A 202 -10.23 40.25 39.01
CA ALA A 202 -9.80 38.87 39.36
C ALA A 202 -10.45 37.60 38.76
N GLU A 203 -9.60 36.68 38.27
CA GLU A 203 -9.51 35.31 38.85
C GLU A 203 -8.15 34.62 38.56
N THR A 204 -7.40 34.40 39.65
CA THR A 204 -6.48 33.30 40.02
C THR A 204 -5.93 32.31 38.98
N LEU A 205 -4.59 32.22 38.88
CA LEU A 205 -3.85 31.02 38.48
C LEU A 205 -2.61 30.85 39.40
N PRO A 206 -2.27 29.62 39.84
CA PRO A 206 -1.24 29.37 40.85
C PRO A 206 0.19 29.42 40.30
N ALA A 207 1.12 29.75 41.18
CA ALA A 207 2.55 29.91 40.94
C ALA A 207 3.28 28.61 40.55
N PRO A 208 4.38 28.69 39.79
CA PRO A 208 5.24 27.56 39.47
C PRO A 208 6.25 27.27 40.60
N PRO A 209 6.67 26.01 40.82
CA PRO A 209 7.88 25.75 41.59
C PRO A 209 9.14 25.89 40.72
N ALA A 210 10.20 26.29 41.40
CA ALA A 210 11.49 26.72 40.90
C ALA A 210 12.35 25.66 40.17
N ASP A 211 13.15 26.18 39.24
CA ASP A 211 14.41 25.67 38.66
C ASP A 211 15.44 25.09 39.68
N PRO A 212 16.64 24.61 39.28
CA PRO A 212 17.05 23.88 38.05
C PRO A 212 17.99 22.69 38.36
N ALA A 213 18.17 21.75 37.42
CA ALA A 213 19.33 20.86 37.40
C ALA A 213 20.02 20.88 36.04
N THR A 214 21.08 21.68 36.00
CA THR A 214 22.24 21.72 35.09
C THR A 214 22.46 20.48 34.19
N VAL A 215 22.50 20.71 32.87
CA VAL A 215 23.31 19.91 31.93
C VAL A 215 24.26 20.85 31.20
N LYS A 216 25.56 20.67 31.45
CA LYS A 216 26.65 21.33 30.73
C LYS A 216 27.06 20.46 29.53
N THR A 217 27.15 21.08 28.36
CA THR A 217 28.05 20.73 27.24
C THR A 217 29.28 21.63 27.40
N PRO A 218 30.55 21.23 27.17
CA PRO A 218 31.11 20.73 25.89
C PRO A 218 32.09 19.55 26.05
N GLU A 219 32.52 18.82 25.00
CA GLU A 219 33.65 19.21 24.15
C GLU A 219 33.88 18.17 23.01
N LYS A 220 34.34 18.67 21.86
CA LYS A 220 34.86 17.93 20.69
C LYS A 220 36.39 17.92 20.78
N PRO A 221 37.10 16.89 20.26
CA PRO A 221 37.96 17.17 19.11
C PRO A 221 37.95 16.09 18.01
N SER A 222 38.24 16.57 16.80
CA SER A 222 38.28 15.88 15.51
C SER A 222 39.29 14.73 15.38
N ALA A 223 39.02 13.78 14.48
CA ALA A 223 40.05 13.19 13.61
C ALA A 223 39.45 12.73 12.26
N VAL A 224 40.25 12.95 11.22
CA VAL A 224 40.00 12.85 9.78
C VAL A 224 40.25 11.43 9.26
N LYS A 225 39.53 11.00 8.21
CA LYS A 225 40.11 10.17 7.14
C LYS A 225 39.44 10.38 5.78
N ALA A 226 40.27 10.43 4.76
CA ALA A 226 40.00 10.76 3.36
C ALA A 226 39.82 9.52 2.46
N GLY A 227 39.32 9.77 1.24
CA GLY A 227 39.21 8.87 0.07
C GLY A 227 37.79 8.89 -0.50
N ASP A 228 37.49 9.13 -1.78
CA ASP A 228 38.27 9.28 -3.01
C ASP A 228 37.49 10.16 -4.01
N ALA A 229 38.22 10.72 -4.98
CA ALA A 229 37.77 11.68 -5.99
C ALA A 229 37.08 11.04 -7.20
N VAL A 230 36.10 11.73 -7.81
CA VAL A 230 35.84 11.67 -9.27
C VAL A 230 35.30 13.01 -9.82
N ALA A 231 36.11 13.57 -10.72
CA ALA A 231 35.84 14.40 -11.91
C ALA A 231 34.90 15.62 -11.86
N ALA A 232 35.51 16.79 -12.07
CA ALA A 232 34.87 18.02 -12.53
C ALA A 232 34.64 17.99 -14.06
N VAL A 233 33.45 18.40 -14.50
CA VAL A 233 33.13 18.77 -15.89
C VAL A 233 32.83 20.28 -15.88
N PRO A 234 33.42 21.11 -16.77
CA PRO A 234 33.11 22.54 -16.80
C PRO A 234 31.84 22.78 -17.61
N ALA A 235 30.80 23.34 -17.00
CA ALA A 235 29.61 23.84 -17.69
C ALA A 235 29.54 25.38 -17.58
N ALA A 236 29.41 26.02 -18.73
CA ALA A 236 29.26 27.47 -18.92
C ALA A 236 28.00 28.04 -18.22
N PRO A 237 27.92 29.35 -17.94
CA PRO A 237 26.92 29.90 -17.03
C PRO A 237 25.54 29.95 -17.67
N ALA A 238 24.59 29.19 -17.10
CA ALA A 238 23.17 29.37 -17.33
C ALA A 238 22.66 30.50 -16.43
N THR A 239 22.04 31.51 -17.01
CA THR A 239 21.33 32.58 -16.30
C THR A 239 20.16 31.98 -15.52
N VAL A 240 20.31 31.91 -14.20
CA VAL A 240 19.29 31.43 -13.26
C VAL A 240 18.19 32.49 -13.16
N LYS A 241 17.00 32.20 -13.69
CA LYS A 241 15.77 32.89 -13.23
C LYS A 241 15.58 32.55 -11.75
N PRO A 242 15.27 33.51 -10.86
CA PRO A 242 15.03 33.20 -9.46
C PRO A 242 13.88 32.19 -9.37
N ALA A 243 14.18 31.01 -8.83
CA ALA A 243 13.19 30.01 -8.52
C ALA A 243 12.18 30.61 -7.54
N ALA A 244 10.90 30.28 -7.72
CA ALA A 244 9.89 30.56 -6.71
C ALA A 244 10.37 29.94 -5.38
N GLU A 245 10.78 30.80 -4.45
CA GLU A 245 11.27 30.39 -3.14
C GLU A 245 10.06 29.91 -2.36
N TRP A 246 9.84 28.59 -2.31
CA TRP A 246 8.84 28.00 -1.45
C TRP A 246 9.48 27.85 -0.06
N PRO A 247 9.12 28.70 0.93
CA PRO A 247 9.62 28.54 2.27
C PRO A 247 8.83 27.35 2.82
N GLY A 248 9.39 26.14 2.74
CA GLY A 248 8.78 24.98 3.38
C GLY A 248 8.50 25.27 4.86
N PHE A 249 7.90 24.32 5.57
CA PHE A 249 7.49 24.40 7.00
C PHE A 249 8.56 24.89 8.00
N ARG A 250 9.79 25.13 7.54
CA ARG A 250 10.96 25.56 8.27
C ARG A 250 11.30 27.05 8.07
N GLY A 251 10.51 27.81 7.31
CA GLY A 251 10.74 29.22 7.02
C GLY A 251 11.92 29.47 6.06
N PRO A 252 12.21 30.75 5.74
CA PRO A 252 13.25 31.12 4.76
C PRO A 252 14.65 30.58 5.11
N LYS A 253 14.96 30.46 6.41
CA LYS A 253 16.24 29.94 6.90
C LYS A 253 16.27 28.43 7.08
N ARG A 254 15.17 27.74 6.78
CA ARG A 254 14.97 26.30 6.98
C ARG A 254 15.29 25.83 8.42
N ASP A 255 15.16 26.71 9.41
CA ASP A 255 15.46 26.44 10.82
C ASP A 255 14.22 26.08 11.65
N GLY A 256 13.00 26.26 11.14
CA GLY A 256 11.76 25.92 11.86
C GLY A 256 11.45 26.85 13.04
N ILE A 257 12.12 28.00 13.12
CA ILE A 257 11.93 28.97 14.21
C ILE A 257 11.09 30.13 13.70
N VAL A 258 9.89 30.30 14.27
CA VAL A 258 9.06 31.49 14.05
C VAL A 258 9.59 32.61 14.95
N ARG A 259 10.20 33.63 14.34
CA ARG A 259 10.69 34.81 15.07
C ARG A 259 9.65 35.92 14.97
N GLY A 260 9.38 36.61 16.07
CA GLY A 260 8.52 37.80 16.09
C GLY A 260 7.10 37.57 16.62
N THR A 261 6.77 36.39 17.11
CA THR A 261 5.52 36.16 17.86
C THR A 261 5.67 36.65 19.30
N ARG A 262 4.91 37.68 19.66
CA ARG A 262 4.70 38.14 21.04
C ARG A 262 3.31 37.64 21.46
N ILE A 263 3.24 36.79 22.49
CA ILE A 263 2.00 36.30 23.09
C ILE A 263 1.58 37.30 24.18
#